data_AF-A0A971AFL3-F1
#
_entry.id   AF-A0A971AFL3-F1
#
_cell.length_a   1.000
_cell.length_b   1.000
_cell.length_c   1.000
_cell.angle_alpha   90.00
_cell.angle_beta   90.00
_cell.angle_gamma   90.00
#
_symmetry.space_group_name_H-M   'P 1'
#
loop_
_entity.id
_entity.type
_entity.pdbx_description
1 polymer ?
#
loop_
_entity_poly.entity_id
_entity_poly.type
_entity_poly.pdbx_seq_one_letter_code
_entity_poly.pdbx_strand_id
1 'polypeptide(L)' 'MEIIFVMIPLGLALMGVAIWAFFWAVGNGQFDDLEGPAYSVLLDDDDQPKQKDERAEQKPRND' A
#
# COMPACT_ATOMS: atom_id res chain seq x y z
N MET A 1 6.55 -46.15 8.29
CA MET A 1 5.15 -45.90 7.86
C MET A 1 4.41 -44.92 8.78
N GLU A 2 4.84 -44.71 10.02
CA GLU A 2 4.22 -43.77 10.97
C GLU A 2 4.28 -42.28 10.57
N ILE A 3 5.30 -41.85 9.83
CA ILE A 3 5.50 -40.43 9.44
C ILE A 3 4.32 -39.86 8.64
N ILE A 4 3.61 -40.72 7.90
CA ILE A 4 2.47 -40.33 7.07
C ILE A 4 1.34 -39.75 7.94
N PHE A 5 1.14 -40.30 9.15
CA PHE A 5 0.13 -39.80 10.08
C PHE A 5 0.45 -38.41 10.64
N VAL A 6 1.71 -37.96 10.56
CA VAL A 6 2.11 -36.59 10.94
C VAL A 6 2.11 -35.66 9.72
N MET A 7 2.63 -36.14 8.59
CA MET A 7 2.76 -35.37 7.35
C MET A 7 1.42 -34.96 6.75
N ILE A 8 0.41 -35.84 6.74
CA ILE A 8 -0.92 -35.53 6.20
C ILE A 8 -1.60 -34.38 6.98
N PRO A 9 -1.79 -34.45 8.32
CA PRO A 9 -2.44 -33.37 9.05
C PRO A 9 -1.60 -32.10 9.06
N LEU A 10 -0.27 -32.20 9.12
CA LEU A 10 0.61 -31.03 9.01
C LEU A 10 0.44 -30.33 7.66
N GLY A 11 0.39 -31.08 6.55
CA GLY A 11 0.14 -30.54 5.22
C GLY A 11 -1.22 -29.87 5.09
N LEU A 12 -2.27 -30.50 5.64
CA LEU A 12 -3.61 -29.91 5.66
C LEU A 12 -3.67 -28.62 6.50
N ALA A 13 -2.98 -28.59 7.65
CA ALA A 13 -2.90 -27.39 8.49
C ALA A 13 -2.19 -26.25 7.76
N LEU A 14 -1.03 -26.52 7.14
CA LEU A 14 -0.29 -25.54 6.36
C LEU A 14 -1.09 -25.02 5.17
N MET A 15 -1.79 -25.91 4.45
CA MET A 15 -2.67 -25.51 3.35
C MET A 15 -3.84 -24.64 3.84
N GLY A 16 -4.45 -24.98 4.97
CA GLY A 16 -5.49 -24.17 5.59
C GLY A 16 -4.99 -22.78 5.99
N VAL A 17 -3.81 -22.69 6.60
CA VAL A 17 -3.16 -21.42 6.97
C VAL A 17 -2.86 -20.59 5.72
N ALA A 18 -2.33 -21.20 4.66
CA ALA A 18 -2.03 -20.50 3.40
C ALA A 18 -3.30 -19.92 2.75
N ILE A 19 -4.38 -20.70 2.71
CA ILE A 19 -5.68 -20.23 2.17
C ILE A 19 -6.22 -19.08 3.02
N TRP A 20 -6.21 -19.23 4.34
CA TRP A 20 -6.67 -18.16 5.25
C TRP A 20 -5.85 -16.88 5.09
N ALA A 21 -4.52 -16.99 5.05
CA ALA A 21 -3.62 -15.85 4.84
C ALA A 21 -3.85 -15.18 3.47
N PHE A 22 -4.11 -15.96 2.42
CA PHE A 22 -4.44 -15.43 1.10
C PHE A 22 -5.71 -14.58 1.13
N PHE A 23 -6.82 -15.09 1.70
CA PHE A 23 -8.06 -14.32 1.80
C PHE A 23 -7.92 -13.08 2.69
N TRP A 24 -7.15 -13.20 3.77
CA TRP A 24 -6.82 -12.05 4.62
C TRP A 24 -6.04 -10.98 3.83
N ALA A 25 -5.00 -11.35 3.09
CA ALA A 25 -4.20 -10.41 2.30
C ALA A 25 -5.04 -9.72 1.20
N VAL A 26 -5.89 -10.47 0.50
CA VAL A 26 -6.81 -9.93 -0.52
C VAL A 26 -7.81 -8.95 0.11
N GLY A 27 -8.36 -9.26 1.28
CA GLY A 27 -9.32 -8.39 1.96
C GLY A 27 -8.72 -7.12 2.59
N ASN A 28 -7.39 -7.08 2.84
CA ASN A 28 -6.73 -5.93 3.44
C ASN A 28 -6.36 -4.82 2.45
N GLY A 29 -6.84 -4.87 1.20
CA GLY A 29 -6.60 -3.80 0.23
C GLY A 29 -5.14 -3.65 -0.19
N GLN A 30 -4.30 -4.68 -0.01
CA GLN A 30 -2.89 -4.71 -0.45
C GLN A 30 -2.73 -4.38 -1.95
N PHE A 31 -3.78 -4.60 -2.74
CA PHE A 31 -3.78 -4.40 -4.18
C PHE A 31 -4.28 -3.01 -4.61
N ASP A 32 -4.85 -2.22 -3.69
CA ASP A 32 -5.37 -0.88 -4.01
C ASP A 32 -4.24 0.15 -4.22
N ASP A 33 -3.06 -0.08 -3.63
CA ASP A 33 -1.89 0.81 -3.74
C ASP A 33 -0.93 0.45 -4.91
N LEU A 34 -1.34 -0.45 -5.80
CA LEU A 34 -0.57 -0.74 -7.03
C LEU A 34 -0.74 0.34 -8.11
N GLU A 35 -1.76 1.20 -7.99
CA GLU A 35 -2.03 2.29 -8.93
C GLU A 35 -1.24 3.58 -8.60
N GLY A 36 -0.76 3.73 -7.36
CA GLY A 36 -0.13 4.96 -6.87
C GLY A 36 1.23 5.33 -7.51
N PRO A 37 2.19 4.40 -7.69
CA PRO A 37 3.53 4.77 -8.14
C PRO A 37 3.64 5.07 -9.65
N ALA A 38 2.83 4.40 -10.48
CA ALA A 38 2.94 4.48 -11.93
C ALA A 38 2.56 5.87 -12.49
N TYR A 39 1.65 6.58 -11.80
CA TYR A 39 1.23 7.92 -12.20
C TYR A 39 2.26 8.99 -11.79
N SER A 40 2.94 8.83 -10.65
CA SER A 40 3.95 9.79 -10.18
C SER A 40 5.16 9.93 -11.13
N VAL A 41 5.64 8.82 -11.70
CA VAL A 41 6.80 8.82 -12.61
C VAL A 41 6.52 9.51 -13.96
N LEU A 42 5.26 9.57 -14.39
CA LEU A 42 4.87 10.20 -15.66
C LEU A 42 4.48 11.68 -15.53
N LEU A 43 4.16 12.16 -14.31
CA LEU A 43 3.72 13.54 -14.07
C LEU A 43 4.76 14.42 -13.35
N ASP A 44 5.86 13.85 -12.85
CA ASP A 44 6.91 14.60 -12.15
C ASP A 44 7.71 15.58 -13.06
N ASP A 45 7.57 15.50 -14.39
CA ASP A 45 8.22 16.43 -15.33
C ASP A 45 7.38 17.70 -15.64
N ASP A 46 6.07 17.72 -15.36
CA ASP A 46 5.18 18.80 -15.83
C ASP A 46 4.58 19.69 -14.73
N ASP A 47 4.57 19.28 -13.45
CA ASP A 47 4.00 20.08 -12.37
C ASP A 47 5.02 20.36 -11.25
N GLN A 48 6.04 21.16 -11.57
CA GLN A 48 6.71 21.94 -10.53
C GLN A 48 5.63 22.76 -9.80
N PRO A 49 5.47 22.63 -8.46
CA PRO A 49 4.59 23.51 -7.72
C PRO A 49 5.22 24.89 -7.84
N LYS A 50 4.60 25.76 -8.67
CA LYS A 50 4.91 27.18 -8.68
C LYS A 50 4.89 27.63 -7.24
N GLN A 51 6.08 27.97 -6.78
CA GLN A 51 6.38 28.59 -5.52
C GLN A 51 5.27 29.62 -5.25
N LYS A 52 4.40 29.32 -4.29
CA LYS A 52 3.40 30.27 -3.80
C LYS A 52 4.14 31.35 -3.03
N ASP A 53 4.80 32.25 -3.76
CA ASP A 53 5.38 33.50 -3.30
C ASP A 53 4.28 34.56 -3.07
N GLU A 54 3.21 34.21 -2.34
CA GLU A 54 2.11 35.15 -2.06
C GLU A 54 1.65 35.15 -0.59
N ARG A 55 2.46 34.64 0.35
CA ARG A 55 2.07 34.63 1.78
C ARG A 55 3.14 35.13 2.76
N ALA A 56 3.88 36.16 2.36
CA ALA A 56 4.63 37.08 3.23
C ALA A 56 4.95 38.29 2.33
N GLU A 57 4.36 39.48 2.37
CA GLU A 57 4.03 40.37 3.48
C GLU A 57 3.01 41.41 2.98
N GLN A 58 1.73 41.04 2.84
CA GLN A 58 0.65 42.01 2.99
C GLN A 58 0.15 41.90 4.42
N LYS A 59 0.87 42.56 5.33
CA LYS A 59 0.36 42.85 6.67
C LYS A 59 -0.43 44.15 6.58
N PRO A 60 -1.76 44.14 6.73
CA PRO A 60 -2.48 45.37 6.98
C PRO A 60 -2.21 45.74 8.45
N ARG A 61 -1.66 46.92 8.70
CA ARG A 61 -1.84 47.55 10.00
C ARG A 61 -2.05 49.03 9.80
N ASN A 62 -3.27 49.46 10.09
CA ASN A 62 -3.64 50.84 10.40
C ASN A 62 -2.54 51.50 11.25
N ASP A 63 -2.16 52.72 10.88
CA ASP A 63 -2.59 53.96 11.57
C ASP A 63 -2.41 55.17 10.65
#